data_AF-A0ABC8X839-F1
#
_entry.id   AF-A0ABC8X839-F1
#
_cell.length_a   1.000
_cell.length_b   1.000
_cell.length_c   1.000
_cell.angle_alpha   90.00
_cell.angle_beta   90.00
_cell.angle_gamma   90.00
#
_symmetry.space_group_name_H-M   'P 1'
#
loop_
_entity.id
_entity.type
_entity.pdbx_description
1 polymer ?
#
loop_
_entity_poly.entity_id
_entity_poly.type
_entity_poly.pdbx_seq_one_letter_code
_entity_poly.pdbx_strand_id
1 'polypeptide(L)'
;MRKLPPPGHRLRWMRALLLALPLLSLPILYAALGAARSSSSSASAPGWQQQQRRRRPPEPPPRLAYLITGAGPGDGPRIRRLLRALYHPWNFYLVGVAGEEERADLEAFVRAQEAPRRYGNVRVASAGEWGAVSRRGPTELAATLHAAAVLLKEFEGWSWFINLSASDYPLMPQDDILHIFSYIPRGLNFIEHTSNIGWKEHQRARPVIVDPALQVPNKTEVITTKEKRSLPSAFKIFKATSTQ
;
A
#
# COMPACT_ATOMS: atom_id res chain seq x y z
N MET A 1 -54.76 74.21 11.48
CA MET A 1 -53.36 73.71 11.44
C MET A 1 -53.36 72.25 11.92
N ARG A 2 -53.09 71.28 11.04
CA ARG A 2 -53.10 69.84 11.38
C ARG A 2 -51.78 69.47 12.09
N LYS A 3 -51.87 68.96 13.33
CA LYS A 3 -50.71 68.50 14.12
C LYS A 3 -50.26 67.11 13.62
N LEU A 4 -48.97 66.98 13.29
CA LEU A 4 -48.30 65.72 12.93
C LEU A 4 -48.16 64.79 14.16
N PRO A 5 -48.27 63.46 14.00
CA PRO A 5 -48.08 62.50 15.08
C PRO A 5 -46.59 62.28 15.42
N PRO A 6 -46.25 61.92 16.68
CA PRO A 6 -44.88 61.88 17.18
C PRO A 6 -44.04 60.72 16.61
N PRO A 7 -42.71 60.89 16.45
CA PRO A 7 -41.84 59.94 15.78
C PRO A 7 -41.32 58.89 16.78
N GLY A 8 -42.11 57.87 17.06
CA GLY A 8 -41.67 56.78 17.95
C GLY A 8 -42.27 55.42 17.68
N HIS A 9 -43.45 55.38 17.05
CA HIS A 9 -44.17 54.12 16.86
C HIS A 9 -43.58 53.28 15.71
N ARG A 10 -43.23 53.91 14.58
CA ARG A 10 -42.72 53.19 13.39
C ARG A 10 -41.39 52.48 13.65
N LEU A 11 -40.50 53.07 14.44
CA LEU A 11 -39.18 52.50 14.73
C LEU A 11 -39.26 51.24 15.63
N ARG A 12 -40.25 51.17 16.52
CA ARG A 12 -40.46 49.99 17.39
C ARG A 12 -40.93 48.77 16.59
N TRP A 13 -41.87 48.96 15.67
CA TRP A 13 -42.34 47.86 14.80
C TRP A 13 -41.28 47.43 13.79
N MET A 14 -40.49 48.36 13.27
CA MET A 14 -39.36 48.03 12.38
C MET A 14 -38.27 47.20 13.10
N ARG A 15 -37.97 47.50 14.36
CA ARG A 15 -37.04 46.69 15.17
C ARG A 15 -37.59 45.30 15.49
N ALA A 16 -38.89 45.18 15.75
CA ALA A 16 -39.53 43.88 15.96
C ALA A 16 -39.51 43.01 14.69
N LEU A 17 -39.75 43.60 13.52
CA LEU A 17 -39.64 42.93 12.23
C LEU A 17 -38.22 42.47 11.92
N LEU A 18 -37.20 43.32 12.16
CA LEU A 18 -35.79 42.98 11.93
C LEU A 18 -35.29 41.84 12.82
N LEU A 19 -35.81 41.69 14.04
CA LEU A 19 -35.46 40.59 14.95
C LEU A 19 -36.24 39.29 14.66
N ALA A 20 -37.44 39.38 14.06
CA ALA A 20 -38.26 38.21 13.73
C ALA A 20 -37.83 37.50 12.44
N LEU A 21 -37.24 38.24 11.49
CA LEU A 21 -36.73 37.72 10.20
C LEU A 21 -35.71 36.56 10.33
N PRO A 22 -34.68 36.62 11.20
CA PRO A 22 -33.72 35.52 11.32
C PRO A 22 -34.33 34.26 11.97
N LEU A 23 -35.32 34.41 12.87
CA LEU A 23 -35.99 33.29 13.55
C LEU A 23 -36.88 32.48 12.60
N LEU A 24 -37.48 33.12 11.59
CA LEU A 24 -38.26 32.44 10.55
C LEU A 24 -37.39 31.78 9.46
N SER A 25 -36.15 32.26 9.24
CA SER A 25 -35.25 31.66 8.24
C SER A 25 -34.51 30.41 8.72
N LEU A 26 -34.34 30.23 10.04
CA LEU A 26 -33.67 29.07 10.64
C LEU A 26 -34.32 27.71 10.30
N PRO A 27 -35.65 27.51 10.36
CA PRO A 27 -36.26 26.24 9.97
C PRO A 27 -36.15 25.94 8.47
N ILE A 28 -36.15 26.98 7.61
CA ILE A 28 -35.97 26.83 6.16
C ILE A 28 -34.53 26.40 5.84
N LEU A 29 -33.54 26.97 6.53
CA LEU A 29 -32.14 26.58 6.40
C LEU A 29 -31.91 25.14 6.91
N TYR A 30 -32.58 24.75 8.00
CA TYR A 30 -32.51 23.38 8.53
C TYR A 30 -33.15 22.36 7.58
N ALA A 31 -34.28 22.71 6.93
CA ALA A 31 -34.89 21.88 5.90
C ALA A 31 -34.03 21.79 4.64
N ALA A 32 -33.36 22.87 4.23
CA ALA A 32 -32.45 22.88 3.08
C ALA A 32 -31.17 22.06 3.32
N LEU A 33 -30.60 22.07 4.54
CA LEU A 33 -29.47 21.21 4.90
C LEU A 33 -29.88 19.74 5.09
N GLY A 34 -31.11 19.46 5.54
CA GLY A 34 -31.64 18.10 5.68
C GLY A 34 -31.96 17.43 4.34
N ALA A 35 -32.49 18.19 3.36
CA ALA A 35 -32.81 17.69 2.03
C ALA A 35 -31.57 17.38 1.16
N ALA A 36 -30.41 17.96 1.50
CA ALA A 36 -29.15 17.71 0.79
C ALA A 36 -28.46 16.38 1.16
N ARG A 37 -29.04 15.55 2.04
CA ARG A 37 -28.42 14.30 2.53
C ARG A 37 -29.22 13.01 2.31
N SER A 38 -30.23 13.02 1.46
CA SER A 38 -30.97 11.80 1.09
C SER A 38 -31.13 11.66 -0.42
N SER A 39 -30.02 11.69 -1.15
CA SER A 39 -29.89 10.97 -2.41
C SER A 39 -28.90 9.82 -2.21
N SER A 40 -29.31 8.78 -1.48
CA SER A 40 -28.73 7.46 -1.68
C SER A 40 -29.17 7.01 -3.06
N SER A 41 -28.46 7.44 -4.09
CA SER A 41 -28.48 6.76 -5.38
C SER A 41 -27.93 5.36 -5.11
N SER A 42 -28.84 4.42 -4.84
CA SER A 42 -28.58 3.02 -5.12
C SER A 42 -28.35 2.93 -6.62
N ALA A 43 -27.13 3.25 -7.05
CA ALA A 43 -26.64 2.87 -8.35
C ALA A 43 -26.63 1.34 -8.32
N SER A 44 -27.76 0.74 -8.70
CA SER A 44 -27.82 -0.65 -9.09
C SER A 44 -26.74 -0.81 -10.14
N ALA A 45 -25.63 -1.46 -9.75
CA ALA A 45 -24.60 -1.88 -10.68
C ALA A 45 -25.31 -2.51 -11.88
N PRO A 46 -24.94 -2.17 -13.14
CA PRO A 46 -25.63 -2.69 -14.31
C PRO A 46 -25.75 -4.21 -14.19
N GLY A 47 -26.98 -4.74 -14.26
CA GLY A 47 -27.26 -6.18 -14.03
C GLY A 47 -26.38 -7.12 -14.85
N TRP A 48 -25.79 -6.62 -15.94
CA TRP A 48 -24.76 -7.27 -16.74
C TRP A 48 -23.51 -7.70 -15.95
N GLN A 49 -23.05 -6.94 -14.96
CA GLN A 49 -21.90 -7.32 -14.12
C GLN A 49 -22.24 -8.49 -13.19
N GLN A 50 -23.46 -8.50 -12.65
CA GLN A 50 -23.96 -9.58 -11.78
C GLN A 50 -24.28 -10.85 -12.58
N GLN A 51 -24.77 -10.68 -13.82
CA GLN A 51 -25.07 -11.77 -14.75
C GLN A 51 -23.79 -12.37 -15.36
N GLN A 52 -22.71 -11.59 -15.53
CA GLN A 52 -21.40 -12.10 -15.89
C GLN A 52 -20.74 -12.93 -14.77
N ARG A 53 -20.90 -12.52 -13.49
CA ARG A 53 -20.42 -13.33 -12.35
C ARG A 53 -21.12 -14.69 -12.24
N ARG A 54 -22.38 -14.79 -12.68
CA ARG A 54 -23.14 -16.06 -12.67
C ARG A 54 -22.75 -17.04 -13.79
N ARG A 55 -22.02 -16.59 -14.82
CA ARG A 55 -21.64 -17.43 -15.98
C ARG A 55 -20.19 -17.92 -15.94
N ARG A 56 -19.36 -17.41 -15.03
CA ARG A 56 -17.99 -17.89 -14.87
C ARG A 56 -17.98 -19.03 -13.85
N PRO A 57 -17.21 -20.10 -14.09
CA PRO A 57 -16.90 -21.05 -13.02
C PRO A 57 -16.37 -20.27 -11.81
N PRO A 58 -16.60 -20.75 -10.57
CA PRO A 58 -15.99 -20.15 -9.39
C PRO A 58 -14.48 -20.05 -9.64
N GLU A 59 -13.95 -18.83 -9.64
CA GLU A 59 -12.51 -18.69 -9.79
C GLU A 59 -11.82 -19.35 -8.59
N PRO A 60 -10.72 -20.09 -8.80
CA PRO A 60 -10.00 -20.69 -7.68
C PRO A 60 -9.50 -19.59 -6.72
N PRO A 61 -9.30 -19.88 -5.43
CA PRO A 61 -8.72 -18.91 -4.50
C PRO A 61 -7.45 -18.27 -5.08
N PRO A 62 -7.19 -16.99 -4.81
CA PRO A 62 -6.02 -16.33 -5.36
C PRO A 62 -4.74 -16.97 -4.81
N ARG A 63 -3.67 -16.95 -5.61
CA ARG A 63 -2.34 -17.34 -5.16
C ARG A 63 -1.54 -16.08 -4.88
N LEU A 64 -0.86 -16.05 -3.74
CA LEU A 64 -0.02 -14.92 -3.34
C LEU A 64 1.45 -15.27 -3.60
N ALA A 65 2.21 -14.29 -4.07
CA ALA A 65 3.65 -14.40 -4.26
C ALA A 65 4.36 -13.47 -3.29
N TYR A 66 5.10 -14.05 -2.36
CA TYR A 66 5.81 -13.32 -1.32
C TYR A 66 7.29 -13.17 -1.67
N LEU A 67 7.80 -11.95 -1.56
CA LEU A 67 9.22 -11.69 -1.39
C LEU A 67 9.50 -11.54 0.11
N ILE A 68 10.48 -12.27 0.63
CA ILE A 68 10.98 -12.13 2.00
C ILE A 68 12.47 -11.76 1.95
N THR A 69 12.83 -10.55 2.37
CA THR A 69 14.21 -10.05 2.32
C THR A 69 14.87 -9.97 3.69
N GLY A 70 16.12 -10.40 3.76
CA GLY A 70 17.04 -10.10 4.88
C GLY A 70 17.97 -8.96 4.47
N ALA A 71 18.02 -7.90 5.26
CA ALA A 71 18.81 -6.72 4.96
C ALA A 71 20.19 -6.75 5.63
N GLY A 72 20.35 -7.53 6.70
CA GLY A 72 21.62 -7.60 7.41
C GLY A 72 21.83 -8.87 8.22
N PRO A 73 23.02 -8.99 8.83
CA PRO A 73 23.39 -10.16 9.61
C PRO A 73 22.40 -10.44 10.75
N GLY A 74 22.06 -11.71 10.94
CA GLY A 74 21.15 -12.17 11.98
C GLY A 74 19.68 -12.18 11.56
N ASP A 75 19.36 -11.86 10.30
CA ASP A 75 17.99 -11.92 9.79
C ASP A 75 17.54 -13.36 9.48
N GLY A 76 18.47 -14.30 9.26
CA GLY A 76 18.17 -15.72 8.96
C GLY A 76 17.13 -16.37 9.92
N PRO A 77 17.33 -16.34 11.25
CA PRO A 77 16.36 -16.87 12.21
C PRO A 77 14.98 -16.18 12.14
N ARG A 78 14.95 -14.87 11.87
CA ARG A 78 13.68 -14.11 11.74
C ARG A 78 12.95 -14.50 10.46
N ILE A 79 13.67 -14.67 9.36
CA ILE A 79 13.14 -15.17 8.09
C ILE A 79 12.55 -16.57 8.27
N ARG A 80 13.24 -17.48 8.97
CA ARG A 80 12.71 -18.82 9.28
C ARG A 80 11.40 -18.75 10.07
N ARG A 81 11.35 -17.90 11.09
CA ARG A 81 10.14 -17.66 11.89
C ARG A 81 9.00 -17.11 11.03
N LEU A 82 9.29 -16.13 10.18
CA LEU A 82 8.33 -15.49 9.28
C LEU A 82 7.80 -16.48 8.24
N LEU A 83 8.68 -17.22 7.58
CA LEU A 83 8.32 -18.21 6.57
C LEU A 83 7.41 -19.29 7.17
N ARG A 84 7.66 -19.76 8.40
CA ARG A 84 6.75 -20.70 9.08
C ARG A 84 5.35 -20.11 9.31
N ALA A 85 5.26 -18.84 9.68
CA ALA A 85 3.98 -18.17 9.94
C ALA A 85 3.20 -17.88 8.65
N LEU A 86 3.92 -17.62 7.55
CA LEU A 86 3.33 -17.32 6.24
C LEU A 86 3.09 -18.55 5.37
N TYR A 87 3.71 -19.69 5.67
CA TYR A 87 3.69 -20.81 4.73
C TYR A 87 2.29 -21.39 4.54
N HIS A 88 1.90 -21.46 3.28
CA HIS A 88 0.70 -22.10 2.79
C HIS A 88 1.02 -22.72 1.41
N PRO A 89 0.62 -23.98 1.15
CA PRO A 89 1.01 -24.73 -0.07
C PRO A 89 0.49 -24.13 -1.38
N TRP A 90 -0.52 -23.26 -1.31
CA TRP A 90 -1.10 -22.60 -2.49
C TRP A 90 -0.28 -21.41 -3.02
N ASN A 91 0.52 -20.79 -2.14
CA ASN A 91 1.25 -19.56 -2.39
C ASN A 91 2.71 -19.84 -2.78
N PHE A 92 3.42 -18.80 -3.23
CA PHE A 92 4.82 -18.85 -3.64
C PHE A 92 5.68 -17.91 -2.80
N TYR A 93 6.93 -18.30 -2.58
CA TYR A 93 7.86 -17.55 -1.72
C TYR A 93 9.23 -17.47 -2.37
N LEU A 94 9.76 -16.26 -2.47
CA LEU A 94 11.15 -15.98 -2.79
C LEU A 94 11.83 -15.40 -1.57
N VAL A 95 12.90 -16.04 -1.12
CA VAL A 95 13.73 -15.60 0.00
C VAL A 95 15.04 -15.03 -0.54
N GLY A 96 15.31 -13.76 -0.26
CA GLY A 96 16.52 -13.05 -0.71
C GLY A 96 17.37 -12.57 0.47
N VAL A 97 18.61 -13.04 0.55
CA VAL A 97 19.60 -12.61 1.56
C VAL A 97 20.96 -12.39 0.91
N ALA A 98 21.72 -11.41 1.40
CA ALA A 98 23.05 -11.09 0.87
C ALA A 98 24.15 -12.02 1.44
N GLY A 99 23.96 -12.55 2.65
CA GLY A 99 24.95 -13.39 3.33
C GLY A 99 24.98 -14.81 2.78
N GLU A 100 26.16 -15.28 2.35
CA GLU A 100 26.37 -16.64 1.83
C GLU A 100 26.02 -17.72 2.88
N GLU A 101 26.45 -17.54 4.12
CA GLU A 101 26.19 -18.46 5.23
C GLU A 101 24.70 -18.51 5.58
N GLU A 102 24.06 -17.34 5.70
CA GLU A 102 22.62 -17.24 5.97
C GLU A 102 21.80 -17.88 4.84
N ARG A 103 22.23 -17.69 3.58
CA ARG A 103 21.58 -18.33 2.44
C ARG A 103 21.67 -19.85 2.55
N ALA A 104 22.87 -20.40 2.78
CA ALA A 104 23.07 -21.84 2.91
C ALA A 104 22.25 -22.43 4.07
N ASP A 105 22.19 -21.71 5.19
CA ASP A 105 21.36 -22.06 6.34
C ASP A 105 19.86 -22.04 6.00
N LEU A 106 19.37 -21.03 5.26
CA LEU A 106 17.99 -20.96 4.80
C LEU A 106 17.64 -22.05 3.78
N GLU A 107 18.54 -22.37 2.85
CA GLU A 107 18.37 -23.48 1.91
C GLU A 107 18.24 -24.82 2.63
N ALA A 108 19.13 -25.08 3.60
CA ALA A 108 19.09 -26.29 4.41
C ALA A 108 17.77 -26.38 5.20
N PHE A 109 17.32 -25.26 5.77
CA PHE A 109 16.04 -25.17 6.45
C PHE A 109 14.87 -25.53 5.53
N VAL A 110 14.78 -24.91 4.34
CA VAL A 110 13.68 -25.16 3.39
C VAL A 110 13.67 -26.62 2.93
N ARG A 111 14.84 -27.21 2.64
CA ARG A 111 14.97 -28.62 2.25
C ARG A 111 14.56 -29.59 3.36
N ALA A 112 14.75 -29.21 4.63
CA ALA A 112 14.38 -30.02 5.78
C ALA A 112 12.87 -30.01 6.07
N GLN A 113 12.11 -29.02 5.58
CA GLN A 113 10.67 -28.96 5.79
C GLN A 113 9.92 -29.80 4.74
N GLU A 114 9.03 -30.68 5.19
CA GLU A 114 8.30 -31.60 4.29
C GLU A 114 7.43 -30.83 3.27
N ALA A 115 6.66 -29.85 3.73
CA ALA A 115 5.70 -29.17 2.87
C ALA A 115 6.39 -28.33 1.76
N PRO A 116 7.34 -27.41 2.05
CA PRO A 116 8.11 -26.72 1.01
C PRO A 116 8.77 -27.67 0.00
N ARG A 117 9.32 -28.80 0.48
CA ARG A 117 9.92 -29.83 -0.39
C ARG A 117 8.90 -30.50 -1.29
N ARG A 118 7.70 -30.80 -0.77
CA ARG A 118 6.62 -31.47 -1.51
C ARG A 118 5.99 -30.56 -2.57
N TYR A 119 5.78 -29.29 -2.24
CA TYR A 119 5.08 -28.34 -3.11
C TYR A 119 6.01 -27.52 -4.01
N GLY A 120 7.32 -27.48 -3.71
CA GLY A 120 8.31 -26.80 -4.54
C GLY A 120 8.07 -25.29 -4.68
N ASN A 121 7.38 -24.69 -3.71
CA ASN A 121 6.85 -23.33 -3.79
C ASN A 121 7.66 -22.30 -2.98
N VAL A 122 8.80 -22.70 -2.44
CA VAL A 122 9.76 -21.82 -1.75
C VAL A 122 11.09 -21.86 -2.48
N ARG A 123 11.54 -20.70 -2.97
CA ARG A 123 12.84 -20.50 -3.62
C ARG A 123 13.71 -19.61 -2.74
N VAL A 124 14.91 -20.08 -2.41
CA VAL A 124 15.96 -19.22 -1.87
C VAL A 124 16.79 -18.73 -3.07
N ALA A 125 17.00 -17.42 -3.18
CA ALA A 125 17.77 -16.84 -4.28
C ALA A 125 19.19 -17.41 -4.31
N SER A 126 19.70 -17.77 -5.49
CA SER A 126 21.00 -18.46 -5.64
C SER A 126 22.18 -17.54 -5.33
N ALA A 127 23.37 -18.12 -5.21
CA ALA A 127 24.61 -17.37 -5.10
C ALA A 127 24.75 -16.33 -6.22
N GLY A 128 24.98 -15.07 -5.86
CA GLY A 128 25.11 -13.96 -6.79
C GLY A 128 23.80 -13.42 -7.39
N GLU A 129 22.65 -14.07 -7.18
CA GLU A 129 21.34 -13.52 -7.60
C GLU A 129 20.85 -12.41 -6.65
N TRP A 130 21.29 -12.45 -5.38
CA TRP A 130 20.87 -11.49 -4.37
C TRP A 130 22.06 -10.75 -3.76
N GLY A 131 22.03 -9.42 -3.84
CA GLY A 131 23.09 -8.55 -3.33
C GLY A 131 22.74 -7.87 -2.01
N ALA A 132 23.68 -7.05 -1.52
CA ALA A 132 23.43 -6.17 -0.37
C ALA A 132 22.36 -5.12 -0.73
N VAL A 133 21.43 -4.90 0.21
CA VAL A 133 20.32 -3.95 0.02
C VAL A 133 20.45 -2.79 1.00
N SER A 134 20.47 -1.58 0.48
CA SER A 134 20.40 -0.33 1.24
C SER A 134 18.94 0.09 1.39
N ARG A 135 18.37 0.04 2.61
CA ARG A 135 16.97 0.43 2.93
C ARG A 135 16.55 1.86 2.51
N ARG A 136 17.53 2.73 2.22
CA ARG A 136 17.25 4.11 1.77
C ARG A 136 17.71 4.35 0.34
N GLY A 137 18.17 3.28 -0.32
CA GLY A 137 18.84 3.34 -1.60
C GLY A 137 18.03 2.68 -2.71
N PRO A 138 18.36 2.97 -3.97
CA PRO A 138 17.82 2.30 -5.15
C PRO A 138 17.97 0.78 -5.14
N THR A 139 18.92 0.21 -4.40
CA THR A 139 19.10 -1.25 -4.31
C THR A 139 17.89 -1.97 -3.73
N GLU A 140 17.13 -1.36 -2.82
CA GLU A 140 15.89 -1.96 -2.28
C GLU A 140 14.82 -2.12 -3.37
N LEU A 141 14.65 -1.09 -4.20
CA LEU A 141 13.74 -1.14 -5.34
C LEU A 141 14.24 -2.13 -6.40
N ALA A 142 15.55 -2.14 -6.68
CA ALA A 142 16.15 -3.08 -7.61
C ALA A 142 15.95 -4.53 -7.16
N ALA A 143 16.13 -4.82 -5.87
CA ALA A 143 15.87 -6.13 -5.28
C ALA A 143 14.40 -6.54 -5.40
N THR A 144 13.47 -5.61 -5.14
CA THR A 144 12.03 -5.86 -5.28
C THR A 144 11.63 -6.15 -6.72
N LEU A 145 12.17 -5.39 -7.69
CA LEU A 145 11.93 -5.61 -9.12
C LEU A 145 12.54 -6.92 -9.61
N HIS A 146 13.76 -7.24 -9.15
CA HIS A 146 14.42 -8.51 -9.45
C HIS A 146 13.58 -9.69 -8.97
N ALA A 147 13.09 -9.62 -7.73
CA ALA A 147 12.20 -10.63 -7.16
C ALA A 147 10.91 -10.82 -7.96
N ALA A 148 10.25 -9.72 -8.33
CA ALA A 148 9.05 -9.78 -9.16
C ALA A 148 9.35 -10.46 -10.51
N ALA A 149 10.47 -10.13 -11.15
CA ALA A 149 10.88 -10.75 -12.41
C ALA A 149 11.14 -12.26 -12.26
N VAL A 150 11.81 -12.68 -11.18
CA VAL A 150 12.04 -14.10 -10.88
C VAL A 150 10.71 -14.83 -10.65
N LEU A 151 9.83 -14.28 -9.81
CA LEU A 151 8.53 -14.90 -9.52
C LEU A 151 7.62 -14.97 -10.74
N LEU A 152 7.68 -13.98 -11.65
CA LEU A 152 6.96 -14.02 -12.94
C LEU A 152 7.51 -15.11 -13.87
N LYS A 153 8.82 -15.38 -13.82
CA LYS A 153 9.48 -16.37 -14.68
C LYS A 153 9.25 -17.79 -14.19
N GLU A 154 9.27 -18.00 -12.88
CA GLU A 154 9.27 -19.34 -12.29
C GLU A 154 7.88 -19.83 -11.85
N PHE A 155 6.98 -18.91 -11.51
CA PHE A 155 5.66 -19.27 -11.01
C PHE A 155 4.55 -18.57 -11.80
N GLU A 156 3.58 -19.36 -12.23
CA GLU A 156 2.44 -18.86 -13.00
C GLU A 156 1.17 -18.73 -12.14
N GLY A 157 0.31 -17.79 -12.52
CA GLY A 157 -1.06 -17.68 -12.01
C GLY A 157 -1.20 -17.11 -10.59
N TRP A 158 -0.15 -16.48 -10.04
CA TRP A 158 -0.30 -15.67 -8.84
C TRP A 158 -0.98 -14.34 -9.15
N SER A 159 -1.75 -13.85 -8.19
CA SER A 159 -2.64 -12.69 -8.35
C SER A 159 -2.08 -11.43 -7.70
N TRP A 160 -1.32 -11.57 -6.61
CA TRP A 160 -0.70 -10.43 -5.92
C TRP A 160 0.73 -10.73 -5.51
N PHE A 161 1.57 -9.71 -5.64
CA PHE A 161 2.95 -9.69 -5.15
C PHE A 161 3.00 -8.91 -3.82
N ILE A 162 3.64 -9.49 -2.81
CA ILE A 162 3.73 -8.93 -1.47
C ILE A 162 5.20 -8.94 -1.04
N ASN A 163 5.79 -7.77 -0.81
CA ASN A 163 7.16 -7.63 -0.32
C ASN A 163 7.19 -7.47 1.20
N LEU A 164 8.01 -8.29 1.85
CA LEU A 164 8.21 -8.34 3.29
C LEU A 164 9.70 -8.34 3.61
N SER A 165 10.05 -7.75 4.74
CA SER A 165 11.36 -7.86 5.35
C SER A 165 11.36 -8.90 6.48
N ALA A 166 12.55 -9.26 6.93
CA ALA A 166 12.75 -10.09 8.12
C ALA A 166 12.15 -9.47 9.42
N SER A 167 11.79 -8.18 9.42
CA SER A 167 11.18 -7.52 10.58
C SER A 167 9.65 -7.60 10.59
N ASP A 168 9.02 -7.96 9.47
CA ASP A 168 7.57 -8.07 9.35
C ASP A 168 7.03 -9.33 10.02
N TYR A 169 5.72 -9.32 10.32
CA TYR A 169 5.02 -10.49 10.84
C TYR A 169 3.52 -10.45 10.50
N PRO A 170 2.92 -11.56 10.05
CA PRO A 170 1.48 -11.60 9.75
C PRO A 170 0.66 -11.45 11.04
N LEU A 171 -0.41 -10.66 10.97
CA LEU A 171 -1.40 -10.52 12.04
C LEU A 171 -2.61 -11.45 11.88
N MET A 172 -2.68 -12.17 10.76
CA MET A 172 -3.78 -13.07 10.40
C MET A 172 -3.22 -14.36 9.78
N PRO A 173 -3.89 -15.51 10.00
CA PRO A 173 -3.59 -16.74 9.28
C PRO A 173 -3.71 -16.60 7.76
N GLN A 174 -2.97 -17.42 7.02
CA GLN A 174 -3.04 -17.40 5.55
C GLN A 174 -4.41 -17.79 5.01
N ASP A 175 -5.11 -18.72 5.64
CA ASP A 175 -6.44 -19.14 5.20
C ASP A 175 -7.44 -17.98 5.23
N ASP A 176 -7.37 -17.14 6.27
CA ASP A 176 -8.22 -15.95 6.40
C ASP A 176 -7.85 -14.89 5.36
N ILE A 177 -6.55 -14.69 5.11
CA ILE A 177 -6.07 -13.79 4.05
C ILE A 177 -6.59 -14.27 2.69
N LEU A 178 -6.43 -15.55 2.36
CA LEU A 178 -6.89 -16.13 1.10
C LEU A 178 -8.41 -16.04 0.95
N HIS A 179 -9.15 -16.27 2.05
CA HIS A 179 -10.59 -16.10 2.09
C HIS A 179 -11.00 -14.67 1.75
N ILE A 180 -10.43 -13.67 2.43
CA ILE A 180 -10.73 -12.26 2.20
C ILE A 180 -10.39 -11.86 0.76
N PHE A 181 -9.19 -12.22 0.29
CA PHE A 181 -8.73 -11.87 -1.06
C PHE A 181 -9.54 -12.56 -2.17
N SER A 182 -10.23 -13.67 -1.88
CA SER A 182 -11.14 -14.32 -2.84
C SER A 182 -12.34 -13.44 -3.23
N TYR A 183 -12.75 -12.49 -2.37
CA TYR A 183 -13.83 -11.55 -2.64
C TYR A 183 -13.36 -10.27 -3.35
N ILE A 184 -12.04 -10.05 -3.42
CA ILE A 184 -11.43 -8.85 -3.97
C ILE A 184 -11.18 -9.03 -5.47
N PRO A 185 -11.53 -8.06 -6.32
CA PRO A 185 -11.15 -8.09 -7.73
C PRO A 185 -9.62 -8.14 -7.90
N ARG A 186 -9.12 -9.14 -8.64
CA ARG A 186 -7.68 -9.39 -8.85
C ARG A 186 -6.91 -8.23 -9.50
N GLY A 187 -7.58 -7.32 -10.20
CA GLY A 187 -6.96 -6.18 -10.88
C GLY A 187 -6.62 -4.98 -9.97
N LEU A 188 -6.78 -5.11 -8.65
CA LEU A 188 -6.50 -4.04 -7.69
C LEU A 188 -5.09 -4.14 -7.09
N ASN A 189 -4.50 -2.98 -6.82
CA ASN A 189 -3.23 -2.84 -6.12
C ASN A 189 -3.43 -2.14 -4.78
N PHE A 190 -2.76 -2.63 -3.74
CA PHE A 190 -2.84 -2.10 -2.38
C PHE A 190 -1.53 -1.36 -2.06
N ILE A 191 -1.52 -0.06 -2.31
CA ILE A 191 -0.34 0.79 -2.07
C ILE A 191 -0.80 2.01 -1.28
N GLU A 192 -0.32 2.16 -0.06
CA GLU A 192 -0.52 3.39 0.71
C GLU A 192 0.28 4.51 0.05
N HIS A 193 -0.41 5.58 -0.37
CA HIS A 193 0.24 6.69 -1.04
C HIS A 193 -0.42 8.03 -0.68
N THR A 194 0.37 9.10 -0.75
CA THR A 194 -0.10 10.48 -0.63
C THR A 194 0.56 11.37 -1.66
N SER A 195 -0.22 12.30 -2.22
CA SER A 195 0.31 13.33 -3.12
C SER A 195 0.81 14.58 -2.37
N ASN A 196 0.58 14.66 -1.06
CA ASN A 196 1.06 15.75 -0.22
C ASN A 196 2.48 15.47 0.26
N ILE A 197 3.46 15.89 -0.54
CA ILE A 197 4.88 15.64 -0.25
C ILE A 197 5.46 16.70 0.70
N GLY A 198 5.01 17.96 0.59
CA GLY A 198 5.47 19.07 1.43
C GLY A 198 7.00 19.20 1.47
N TRP A 199 7.55 19.39 2.68
CA TRP A 199 9.00 19.52 2.91
C TRP A 199 9.84 18.31 2.44
N LYS A 200 9.24 17.13 2.26
CA LYS A 200 9.95 15.92 1.80
C LYS A 200 10.38 16.02 0.35
N GLU A 201 9.83 16.94 -0.44
CA GLU A 201 10.26 17.16 -1.83
C GLU A 201 11.74 17.54 -1.88
N HIS A 202 12.14 18.53 -1.08
CA HIS A 202 13.51 19.02 -1.01
C HIS A 202 14.49 18.00 -0.44
N GLN A 203 14.00 17.07 0.39
CA GLN A 203 14.85 16.08 1.05
C GLN A 203 14.93 14.72 0.35
N ARG A 204 13.95 14.38 -0.50
CA ARG A 204 13.86 13.04 -1.10
C ARG A 204 13.67 13.03 -2.61
N ALA A 205 13.05 14.06 -3.20
CA ALA A 205 12.81 14.08 -4.64
C ALA A 205 13.93 14.79 -5.41
N ARG A 206 14.41 15.92 -4.87
CA ARG A 206 15.46 16.75 -5.48
C ARG A 206 16.90 16.29 -5.27
N PRO A 207 17.29 15.67 -4.14
CA PRO A 207 18.67 15.24 -3.97
C PRO A 207 19.04 14.13 -4.95
N VAL A 208 20.30 14.12 -5.40
CA VAL A 208 20.88 13.00 -6.13
C VAL A 208 21.59 12.10 -5.13
N ILE A 209 21.22 10.82 -5.11
CA ILE A 209 21.75 9.83 -4.18
C ILE A 209 22.64 8.83 -4.92
N VAL A 210 23.72 8.41 -4.25
CA VAL A 210 24.60 7.34 -4.68
C VAL A 210 24.45 6.21 -3.68
N ASP A 211 24.16 5.01 -4.19
CA ASP A 211 24.04 3.81 -3.40
C ASP A 211 25.31 2.97 -3.54
N PRO A 212 26.21 2.98 -2.54
CA PRO A 212 27.45 2.25 -2.67
C PRO A 212 27.24 0.73 -2.70
N ALA A 213 26.09 0.21 -2.25
CA ALA A 213 25.80 -1.21 -2.28
C ALA A 213 25.70 -1.78 -3.69
N LEU A 214 25.55 -0.92 -4.71
CA LEU A 214 25.66 -1.32 -6.13
C LEU A 214 27.10 -1.66 -6.56
N GLN A 215 28.11 -1.14 -5.86
CA GLN A 215 29.51 -1.23 -6.27
C GLN A 215 30.37 -1.99 -5.27
N VAL A 216 30.11 -1.78 -3.97
CA VAL A 216 30.92 -2.30 -2.88
C VAL A 216 30.03 -3.15 -1.98
N PRO A 217 30.24 -4.48 -1.92
CA PRO A 217 29.54 -5.31 -0.96
C PRO A 217 29.85 -4.83 0.46
N ASN A 218 28.82 -4.82 1.32
CA ASN A 218 28.85 -4.36 2.73
C ASN A 218 28.81 -2.85 2.99
N LYS A 219 28.69 -1.99 1.96
CA LYS A 219 28.49 -0.54 2.16
C LYS A 219 27.05 -0.14 1.82
N THR A 220 26.17 -0.23 2.81
CA THR A 220 24.71 0.00 2.64
C THR A 220 24.23 1.41 3.03
N GLU A 221 25.15 2.30 3.40
CA GLU A 221 24.82 3.69 3.68
C GLU A 221 24.78 4.52 2.41
N VAL A 222 23.63 5.14 2.14
CA VAL A 222 23.41 5.98 0.96
C VAL A 222 24.07 7.34 1.15
N ILE A 223 24.78 7.80 0.12
CA ILE A 223 25.48 9.08 0.11
C ILE A 223 24.67 10.06 -0.74
N THR A 224 24.41 11.25 -0.20
CA THR A 224 23.75 12.33 -0.94
C THR A 224 24.78 13.29 -1.49
N THR A 225 24.67 13.65 -2.78
CA THR A 225 25.58 14.64 -3.39
C THR A 225 25.17 16.07 -3.05
N LYS A 226 26.08 17.03 -3.27
CA LYS A 226 25.79 18.46 -3.06
C LYS A 226 24.78 18.99 -4.09
N GLU A 227 24.82 18.45 -5.30
CA GLU A 227 23.96 18.86 -6.41
C GLU A 227 22.53 18.34 -6.27
N LYS A 228 21.58 19.11 -6.80
CA LYS A 228 20.14 18.77 -6.77
C LYS A 228 19.57 18.83 -8.17
N ARG A 229 18.62 17.93 -8.46
CA ARG A 229 17.86 17.92 -9.71
C ARG A 229 16.54 18.68 -9.59
N SER A 230 16.04 19.16 -10.73
CA SER A 230 14.67 19.66 -10.84
C SER A 230 13.66 18.53 -10.71
N LEU A 231 12.41 18.88 -10.38
CA LEU A 231 11.33 17.91 -10.41
C LEU A 231 10.97 17.51 -11.84
N PRO A 232 10.53 16.26 -12.07
CA PRO A 232 9.92 15.85 -13.33
C PRO A 232 8.66 16.66 -13.62
N SER A 233 8.47 17.07 -14.88
CA SER A 233 7.26 17.76 -15.34
C SER A 233 6.22 16.81 -15.94
N ALA A 234 6.65 15.62 -16.41
CA ALA A 234 5.78 14.69 -17.12
C ALA A 234 4.84 13.87 -16.22
N PHE A 235 5.10 13.80 -14.92
CA PHE A 235 4.30 13.02 -13.98
C PHE A 235 4.31 13.62 -12.58
N LYS A 236 3.28 13.29 -11.80
CA LYS A 236 3.16 13.69 -10.40
C LYS A 236 3.86 12.67 -9.51
N ILE A 237 4.65 13.15 -8.55
CA ILE A 237 5.25 12.30 -7.54
C ILE A 237 4.22 12.03 -6.44
N PHE A 238 4.20 10.78 -5.99
CA PHE A 238 3.50 10.37 -4.79
C PHE A 238 4.51 9.80 -3.81
N LYS A 239 4.27 10.01 -2.52
CA LYS A 239 5.01 9.35 -1.45
C LYS A 239 4.24 8.14 -0.99
N ALA A 240 4.92 7.00 -0.90
CA ALA A 240 4.39 5.76 -0.35
C ALA A 240 5.17 5.34 0.91
N THR A 241 4.70 4.26 1.53
CA THR A 241 5.42 3.46 2.53
C THR A 241 6.03 2.24 1.84
N SER A 242 7.23 1.83 2.29
CA SER A 242 7.86 0.56 1.93
C SER A 242 8.00 -0.25 3.22
N THR A 243 7.84 -1.57 3.13
CA THR A 243 7.88 -2.52 4.24
C THR A 243 9.30 -2.97 4.62
N GLN A 244 10.36 -2.56 3.91
CA GLN A 244 11.74 -3.03 4.16
C GLN A 244 12.59 -2.16 5.11
#